data_AF-A0A0G1D6Q5-F1
#
_entry.id   AF-A0A0G1D6Q5-F1
#
_cell.length_a   1.000
_cell.length_b   1.000
_cell.length_c   1.000
_cell.angle_alpha   90.00
_cell.angle_beta   90.00
_cell.angle_gamma   90.00
#
_symmetry.space_group_name_H-M   'P 1'
#
loop_
_entity.id
_entity.type
_entity.pdbx_description
1 polymer ?
#
loop_
_entity_poly.entity_id
_entity_poly.type
_entity_poly.pdbx_seq_one_letter_code
_entity_poly.pdbx_strand_id
1 'polypeptide(L)'
;MTLFQIVLLVFFIFIIVRVVLKYARKEITLRECLLWSGFWVISGALVGFMRQTDIVARQFGIERGADLFIALSIVIGYYVMFKIFVHIERLDRDITKIVRKIAIEEQSKK
;
A
#
# COMPACT_ATOMS: atom_id res chain seq x y z
N MET A 1 -1.80 -19.86 18.66
CA MET A 1 -1.73 -19.17 17.35
C MET A 1 -3.06 -19.40 16.66
N THR A 2 -3.86 -18.36 16.47
CA THR A 2 -5.14 -18.50 15.76
C THR A 2 -4.87 -18.62 14.26
N LEU A 3 -5.76 -19.29 13.51
CA LEU A 3 -5.62 -19.48 12.05
C LEU A 3 -5.46 -18.13 11.33
N PHE A 4 -6.08 -17.08 11.87
CA PHE A 4 -5.93 -15.69 11.45
C PHE A 4 -4.50 -15.13 11.57
N GLN A 5 -3.79 -15.41 12.68
CA GLN A 5 -2.40 -14.96 12.86
C GLN A 5 -1.46 -15.61 11.84
N ILE A 6 -1.71 -16.86 11.47
CA ILE A 6 -0.93 -17.59 10.47
C ILE A 6 -1.14 -16.95 9.09
N VAL A 7 -2.38 -16.67 8.70
CA VAL A 7 -2.70 -15.99 7.43
C VAL A 7 -2.06 -14.60 7.35
N LEU A 8 -2.08 -13.83 8.44
CA LEU A 8 -1.44 -12.51 8.49
C LEU A 8 0.08 -12.59 8.38
N LEU A 9 0.73 -13.54 9.06
CA LEU A 9 2.17 -13.76 8.95
C LEU A 9 2.59 -14.10 7.51
N VAL A 10 1.84 -15.00 6.86
CA VAL A 10 2.06 -15.33 5.44
C VAL A 10 1.89 -14.10 4.55
N PHE A 11 0.89 -13.26 4.84
CA PHE A 11 0.66 -12.02 4.10
C PHE A 11 1.80 -11.00 4.27
N PHE A 12 2.34 -10.84 5.49
CA PHE A 12 3.50 -9.97 5.71
C PHE A 12 4.75 -10.45 4.97
N ILE A 13 5.01 -11.76 5.00
CA ILE A 13 6.10 -12.37 4.22
C ILE A 13 5.90 -12.09 2.73
N PHE A 14 4.68 -12.29 2.21
CA PHE A 14 4.35 -12.02 0.81
C PHE A 14 4.62 -10.56 0.42
N ILE A 15 4.25 -9.59 1.27
CA ILE A 15 4.51 -8.18 0.98
C ILE A 15 6.01 -7.87 1.02
N ILE A 16 6.76 -8.39 1.99
CA ILE A 16 8.22 -8.20 2.05
C ILE A 16 8.87 -8.73 0.77
N VAL A 17 8.47 -9.92 0.31
CA VAL A 17 8.94 -10.47 -0.97
C VAL A 17 8.60 -9.55 -2.14
N ARG A 18 7.38 -8.99 -2.20
CA ARG A 18 6.97 -8.04 -3.25
C ARG A 18 7.80 -6.76 -3.22
N VAL A 19 8.12 -6.22 -2.04
CA VAL A 19 8.96 -5.02 -1.88
C VAL A 19 10.39 -5.31 -2.36
N VAL A 20 10.96 -6.45 -1.96
CA VAL A 20 12.30 -6.88 -2.41
C VAL A 20 12.33 -7.10 -3.92
N LEU A 21 11.29 -7.71 -4.51
CA LEU A 21 11.17 -7.88 -5.96
C LEU A 21 11.07 -6.55 -6.71
N LYS A 22 10.36 -5.55 -6.17
CA LYS A 22 10.30 -4.20 -6.75
C LYS A 22 11.67 -3.50 -6.69
N TYR A 23 12.40 -3.69 -5.60
CA TYR A 23 13.77 -3.18 -5.49
C TYR A 23 14.70 -3.86 -6.50
N ALA A 24 14.60 -5.18 -6.67
CA ALA A 24 15.38 -5.92 -7.66
C ALA A 24 15.10 -5.45 -9.11
N ARG A 25 13.87 -5.01 -9.40
CA ARG A 25 13.49 -4.40 -10.67
C ARG A 25 13.88 -2.92 -10.81
N LYS A 26 14.57 -2.34 -9.82
CA LYS A 26 14.93 -0.90 -9.76
C LYS A 26 13.72 0.04 -9.86
N GLU A 27 12.52 -0.45 -9.56
CA GLU A 27 11.28 0.35 -9.57
C GLU A 27 11.18 1.25 -8.33
N ILE A 28 11.93 0.92 -7.27
CA ILE A 28 11.96 1.66 -6.01
C ILE A 28 13.41 1.88 -5.57
N THR A 29 13.67 2.99 -4.89
CA THR A 29 14.98 3.29 -4.31
C THR A 29 15.25 2.41 -3.08
N LEU A 30 16.53 2.27 -2.71
CA LEU A 30 16.94 1.52 -1.51
C LEU A 30 16.28 2.09 -0.23
N ARG A 31 16.08 3.41 -0.17
CA ARG A 31 15.39 4.07 0.94
C ARG A 31 13.93 3.65 1.04
N GLU A 32 13.23 3.61 -0.09
CA GLU A 32 11.83 3.16 -0.14
C GLU A 32 11.71 1.67 0.25
N CYS A 33 12.64 0.84 -0.23
CA CYS A 33 12.70 -0.58 0.13
C CYS A 33 12.87 -0.77 1.65
N LEU A 34 13.82 -0.06 2.27
CA LEU A 34 14.06 -0.12 3.72
C LEU A 34 12.88 0.39 4.54
N LEU A 35 12.27 1.50 4.15
CA LEU A 35 11.10 2.06 4.84
C LEU A 35 9.92 1.10 4.77
N TRP A 36 9.60 0.56 3.59
CA TRP A 36 8.50 -0.38 3.42
C TRP A 36 8.76 -1.70 4.16
N SER A 37 9.96 -2.27 4.01
CA SER A 37 10.30 -3.53 4.70
C SER A 37 10.28 -3.36 6.22
N GLY A 38 10.84 -2.28 6.74
CA GLY A 38 10.82 -1.96 8.17
C GLY A 38 9.39 -1.79 8.71
N PHE A 39 8.53 -1.09 7.98
CA PHE A 39 7.12 -0.94 8.33
C PHE A 39 6.42 -2.31 8.49
N TRP A 40 6.58 -3.21 7.51
CA TRP A 40 5.94 -4.54 7.56
C TRP A 40 6.51 -5.45 8.65
N VAL A 41 7.81 -5.35 8.94
CA VAL A 41 8.45 -6.07 10.04
C VAL A 41 7.90 -5.60 11.40
N ILE A 42 7.75 -4.28 11.58
CA ILE A 42 7.17 -3.70 12.81
C ILE A 42 5.70 -4.13 12.95
N SER A 43 4.91 -4.07 11.87
CA SER A 43 3.52 -4.54 11.88
C SER A 43 3.40 -6.03 12.22
N GLY A 44 4.27 -6.88 11.65
CA GLY A 44 4.32 -8.31 11.98
C GLY A 44 4.68 -8.56 13.45
N ALA A 45 5.63 -7.81 14.00
CA ALA A 45 5.99 -7.88 15.41
C ALA A 45 4.83 -7.49 16.34
N LEU A 46 4.09 -6.42 16.02
CA LEU A 46 2.89 -6.03 16.78
C LEU A 46 1.81 -7.11 16.77
N VAL A 47 1.59 -7.78 15.63
CA VAL A 47 0.61 -8.87 15.52
C VAL A 47 1.06 -10.12 16.27
N GLY A 48 2.38 -10.40 16.32
CA GLY A 48 2.94 -11.48 17.13
C GLY A 48 2.79 -11.26 18.64
N PHE A 49 2.79 -9.99 19.09
CA PHE A 49 2.64 -9.59 20.49
C PHE A 49 1.17 -9.38 20.94
N MET A 50 0.19 -9.71 20.10
CA MET A 50 -1.24 -9.45 20.29
C MET A 50 -1.92 -10.29 21.40
N ARG A 51 -1.21 -10.64 22.48
CA ARG A 51 -1.79 -11.14 23.75
C ARG A 51 -2.20 -10.01 24.71
N GLN A 52 -1.82 -8.75 24.43
CA GLN A 52 -2.13 -7.58 25.27
C GLN A 52 -3.05 -6.53 24.61
N THR A 53 -3.48 -6.74 23.36
CA THR A 53 -4.26 -5.74 22.60
C THR A 53 -5.71 -5.61 23.07
N ASP A 54 -6.17 -6.49 23.96
CA ASP A 54 -7.46 -6.39 24.66
C ASP A 54 -7.59 -5.11 25.51
N ILE A 55 -6.47 -4.55 25.98
CA ILE A 55 -6.51 -3.38 26.87
C ILE A 55 -6.85 -2.10 26.10
N VAL A 56 -6.35 -1.96 24.86
CA VAL A 56 -6.60 -0.77 24.02
C VAL A 56 -7.99 -0.83 23.37
N ALA A 57 -8.49 -2.03 23.03
CA ALA A 57 -9.81 -2.22 22.43
C ALA A 57 -10.96 -1.82 23.38
N ARG A 58 -10.79 -2.00 24.69
CA ARG A 58 -11.78 -1.62 25.71
C ARG A 58 -12.05 -0.12 25.79
N GLN A 59 -11.08 0.73 25.45
CA GLN A 59 -11.26 2.18 25.50
C GLN A 59 -12.04 2.73 24.29
N PHE A 60 -12.17 1.94 23.21
CA PHE A 60 -12.90 2.29 21.98
C PHE A 60 -14.24 1.55 21.82
N GLY A 61 -14.67 0.75 22.80
CA GLY A 61 -16.00 0.12 22.82
C GLY A 61 -16.20 -1.02 21.82
N ILE A 62 -15.13 -1.66 21.32
CA ILE A 62 -15.18 -2.74 20.34
C ILE A 62 -14.64 -4.02 20.99
N GLU A 63 -15.45 -5.08 21.01
CA GLU A 63 -15.13 -6.37 21.66
C GLU A 63 -13.88 -7.06 21.07
N ARG A 64 -13.41 -6.62 19.89
CA ARG A 64 -12.25 -7.18 19.19
C ARG A 64 -11.47 -6.07 18.50
N GLY A 65 -10.24 -5.79 18.97
CA GLY A 65 -9.36 -4.81 18.33
C GLY A 65 -9.10 -5.08 16.84
N ALA A 66 -9.19 -6.33 16.40
CA ALA A 66 -9.04 -6.72 14.99
C ALA A 66 -10.07 -6.08 14.05
N ASP A 67 -11.33 -5.89 14.47
CA ASP A 67 -12.38 -5.34 13.59
C ASP A 67 -12.17 -3.83 13.32
N LEU A 68 -11.66 -3.09 14.31
CA LEU A 68 -11.29 -1.69 14.14
C LEU A 68 -10.14 -1.54 13.14
N PHE A 69 -9.12 -2.40 13.24
CA PHE A 69 -8.01 -2.42 12.28
C PHE A 69 -8.47 -2.76 10.87
N ILE A 70 -9.39 -3.71 10.72
CA ILE A 70 -9.94 -4.10 9.42
C ILE A 70 -10.74 -2.94 8.81
N ALA A 71 -11.66 -2.35 9.57
CA ALA A 71 -12.46 -1.22 9.11
C ALA A 71 -11.58 -0.03 8.71
N LEU A 72 -10.58 0.31 9.52
CA LEU A 72 -9.64 1.39 9.23
C LEU A 72 -8.80 1.09 7.99
N SER A 73 -8.34 -0.16 7.84
CA SER A 73 -7.56 -0.60 6.66
C SER A 73 -8.38 -0.50 5.38
N ILE A 74 -9.68 -0.84 5.43
CA ILE A 74 -10.58 -0.71 4.28
C ILE A 74 -10.75 0.76 3.89
N VAL A 75 -11.01 1.65 4.86
CA VAL A 75 -11.18 3.09 4.62
C VAL A 75 -9.90 3.70 4.02
N ILE A 76 -8.75 3.43 4.62
CA ILE A 76 -7.46 3.92 4.12
C ILE A 76 -7.16 3.34 2.75
N GLY A 77 -7.38 2.04 2.55
CA GLY A 77 -7.18 1.35 1.28
C GLY A 77 -8.02 1.98 0.16
N TYR A 78 -9.29 2.24 0.42
CA TYR A 78 -10.19 2.89 -0.53
C TYR A 78 -9.72 4.31 -0.89
N TYR A 79 -9.29 5.10 0.11
CA TYR A 79 -8.72 6.42 -0.12
C TYR A 79 -7.46 6.39 -1.01
N VAL A 80 -6.56 5.43 -0.75
CA VAL A 80 -5.34 5.25 -1.55
C VAL A 80 -5.69 4.83 -2.99
N MET A 81 -6.62 3.89 -3.18
CA MET A 81 -7.09 3.49 -4.51
C MET A 81 -7.70 4.67 -5.27
N PHE A 82 -8.55 5.46 -4.61
CA PHE A 82 -9.12 6.68 -5.19
C PHE A 82 -8.03 7.67 -5.62
N LYS A 83 -7.01 7.90 -4.77
CA LYS A 83 -5.88 8.78 -5.10
C LYS A 83 -5.08 8.29 -6.31
N ILE A 84 -4.84 6.98 -6.41
CA ILE A 84 -4.17 6.36 -7.56
C ILE A 84 -5.00 6.55 -8.83
N PHE A 85 -6.30 6.32 -8.76
CA PHE A 85 -7.21 6.50 -9.90
C PHE A 85 -7.17 7.94 -10.45
N VAL A 86 -7.29 8.93 -9.58
CA VAL A 86 -7.19 10.36 -9.97
C VAL A 86 -5.80 10.72 -10.50
N HIS A 87 -4.75 10.02 -10.07
CA HIS A 87 -3.41 10.21 -10.62
C HIS A 87 -3.30 9.64 -12.05
N ILE A 88 -3.86 8.44 -12.29
CA ILE A 88 -3.91 7.81 -13.62
C ILE A 88 -4.66 8.71 -14.60
N GLU A 89 -5.84 9.23 -14.25
CA GLU A 89 -6.59 10.14 -15.13
C GLU A 89 -5.83 11.42 -15.49
N ARG A 90 -4.99 11.93 -14.58
CA ARG A 90 -4.13 13.08 -14.86
C ARG A 90 -3.03 12.71 -15.84
N LEU A 91 -2.39 11.56 -15.66
CA LEU A 91 -1.38 11.06 -16.58
C LEU A 91 -1.96 10.85 -17.99
N ASP A 92 -3.16 10.28 -18.12
CA ASP A 92 -3.81 10.10 -19.43
C ASP A 92 -4.08 11.43 -20.14
N ARG A 93 -4.51 12.46 -19.39
CA ARG A 93 -4.69 13.81 -19.94
C ARG A 93 -3.38 14.42 -20.40
N ASP A 94 -2.31 14.25 -19.63
CA ASP A 94 -1.01 14.81 -19.97
C ASP A 94 -0.39 14.09 -21.17
N ILE A 95 -0.51 12.77 -21.27
CA ILE A 95 -0.13 11.98 -22.45
C ILE A 95 -0.90 12.47 -23.68
N THR A 96 -2.22 12.66 -23.56
CA THR A 96 -3.06 13.15 -24.67
C THR A 96 -2.59 14.53 -25.15
N LYS A 97 -2.23 15.45 -24.25
CA LYS A 97 -1.68 16.77 -24.61
C LYS A 97 -0.33 16.66 -25.32
N ILE A 98 0.56 15.80 -24.83
CA ILE A 98 1.87 15.57 -25.43
C ILE A 98 1.70 15.02 -26.85
N VAL A 99 0.90 13.97 -27.04
CA VAL A 99 0.63 13.38 -28.36
C VAL A 99 0.02 14.40 -29.31
N ARG A 100 -0.95 15.21 -28.86
CA ARG A 100 -1.55 16.28 -29.67
C ARG A 100 -0.52 17.33 -30.10
N LYS A 101 0.36 17.74 -29.19
CA LYS A 101 1.41 18.72 -29.49
C LYS A 101 2.37 18.17 -30.55
N ILE A 102 2.82 16.92 -30.40
CA ILE A 102 3.69 16.24 -31.37
C ILE A 102 3.03 16.19 -32.75
N ALA A 103 1.75 15.78 -32.83
CA ALA A 103 1.04 15.70 -34.10
C ALA A 103 0.92 17.05 -34.84
N ILE A 104 0.68 18.14 -34.10
CA ILE A 104 0.61 19.50 -34.66
C ILE A 104 2.00 19.97 -35.15
N GLU A 105 3.06 19.69 -34.39
CA GLU A 105 4.43 20.05 -34.76
C GLU A 105 4.95 19.25 -35.97
N GLU A 106 4.54 17.99 -36.11
CA GLU A 106 4.87 17.18 -37.30
C GLU A 106 4.14 17.67 -38.54
N GLN A 107 2.87 18.09 -38.39
CA GLN A 107 2.11 18.65 -39.49
C GLN A 107 2.69 19.99 -39.98
N SER A 108 3.21 20.83 -39.09
CA SER A 108 3.79 22.13 -39.46
C SER A 108 5.19 22.05 -40.10
N LYS A 109 5.88 20.91 -39.95
CA LYS A 109 7.19 20.65 -40.56
C LYS A 109 7.12 20.05 -41.97
N LYS A 110 5.93 19.66 -42.45
CA LYS A 110 5.67 19.18 -43.80
C LYS A 110 5.16 20.32 -44.69
#